data_AF-A0A4D9CVE7-F1
#
_entry.id   AF-A0A4D9CVE7-F1
#
_cell.length_a   1.000
_cell.length_b   1.000
_cell.length_c   1.000
_cell.angle_alpha   90.00
_cell.angle_beta   90.00
_cell.angle_gamma   90.00
#
_symmetry.space_group_name_H-M   'P 1'
#
loop_
_entity.id
_entity.type
_entity.pdbx_description
1 polymer ?
#
loop_
_entity_poly.entity_id
_entity_poly.type
_entity_poly.pdbx_seq_one_letter_code
_entity_poly.pdbx_strand_id
1 'polypeptide(L)'
;MKPLSDRHDEGTPDKAALLRYIDLLKWCDALIFVYPTWWYAMPAILKGWIDRTFLPHSAFTLPTPTSPPPSVVGLVPCLKNIKKVGVVTTYGSSYQVIRYVGDPGRRIIARGLRPLFDAQCTLLWLGMYSCDTASQAKREEFLAEVKAYMREF
;
A
#
# COMPACT_ATOMS: atom_id res chain seq x y z
N MET A 1 -6.34 3.91 -31.89
CA MET A 1 -5.67 3.38 -30.68
C MET A 1 -6.77 2.87 -29.76
N LYS A 2 -6.85 1.56 -29.50
CA LYS A 2 -7.91 0.94 -28.68
C LYS A 2 -7.85 1.50 -27.23
N PRO A 3 -8.97 1.83 -26.56
CA PRO A 3 -8.95 2.32 -25.18
C PRO A 3 -8.27 1.30 -24.25
N LEU A 4 -7.58 1.77 -23.21
CA LEU A 4 -6.78 0.91 -22.31
C LEU A 4 -7.62 -0.17 -21.60
N SER A 5 -8.94 0.00 -21.51
CA SER A 5 -9.92 -0.99 -21.02
C SER A 5 -9.94 -2.29 -21.81
N ASP A 6 -9.47 -2.24 -23.07
CA ASP A 6 -9.65 -3.30 -24.06
C ASP A 6 -8.37 -4.10 -24.34
N ARG A 7 -7.27 -3.82 -23.64
CA ARG A 7 -5.98 -4.54 -23.78
C ARG A 7 -5.82 -5.72 -22.82
N HIS A 8 -6.77 -5.92 -21.92
CA HIS A 8 -6.87 -7.10 -21.07
C HIS A 8 -8.10 -7.88 -21.52
N ASP A 9 -7.85 -9.02 -22.14
CA ASP A 9 -8.81 -9.91 -22.79
C ASP A 9 -10.15 -10.02 -22.03
N GLU A 10 -11.24 -9.81 -22.76
CA GLU A 10 -12.60 -9.96 -22.28
C GLU A 10 -12.88 -11.45 -22.02
N GLY A 11 -12.73 -11.87 -20.76
CA GLY A 11 -13.19 -13.20 -20.32
C GLY A 11 -12.27 -13.98 -19.37
N THR A 12 -11.09 -13.48 -19.00
CA THR A 12 -10.23 -14.20 -18.05
C THR A 12 -10.72 -14.01 -16.61
N PRO A 13 -10.78 -15.08 -15.77
CA PRO A 13 -11.16 -14.99 -14.36
C PRO A 13 -10.36 -13.94 -13.56
N ASP A 14 -9.14 -13.63 -14.02
CA ASP A 14 -8.25 -12.65 -13.42
C ASP A 14 -8.73 -11.19 -13.60
N LYS A 15 -9.44 -10.87 -14.70
CA LYS A 15 -10.00 -9.52 -14.92
C LYS A 15 -11.15 -9.22 -13.97
N ALA A 16 -12.08 -10.17 -13.80
CA ALA A 16 -13.19 -10.02 -12.87
C ALA A 16 -12.68 -9.88 -11.42
N ALA A 17 -11.70 -10.68 -11.02
CA ALA A 17 -11.06 -10.55 -9.71
C ALA A 17 -10.39 -9.18 -9.53
N LEU A 18 -9.70 -8.68 -10.56
CA LEU A 18 -9.06 -7.37 -10.52
C LEU A 18 -10.07 -6.23 -10.35
N LEU A 19 -11.17 -6.25 -11.11
CA LEU A 19 -12.22 -5.24 -11.01
C LEU A 19 -12.82 -5.19 -9.60
N ARG A 20 -13.05 -6.35 -8.97
CA ARG A 20 -13.49 -6.38 -7.57
C ARG A 20 -12.50 -5.69 -6.63
N TYR A 21 -11.19 -5.87 -6.81
CA TYR A 21 -10.21 -5.17 -5.96
C TYR A 21 -10.21 -3.66 -6.20
N ILE A 22 -10.40 -3.21 -7.43
CA ILE A 22 -10.54 -1.79 -7.76
C ILE A 22 -11.80 -1.22 -7.11
N ASP A 23 -12.91 -1.94 -7.14
CA ASP A 23 -14.15 -1.51 -6.49
C ASP A 23 -14.00 -1.43 -4.98
N LEU A 24 -13.32 -2.41 -4.36
CA LEU A 24 -12.98 -2.36 -2.94
C LEU A 24 -12.11 -1.14 -2.59
N LEU A 25 -11.13 -0.80 -3.43
CA LEU A 25 -10.30 0.40 -3.25
C LEU A 25 -11.10 1.70 -3.34
N LYS A 26 -12.14 1.75 -4.18
CA LYS A 26 -13.04 2.91 -4.29
C LYS A 26 -14.06 2.99 -3.15
N TRP A 27 -14.36 1.85 -2.52
CA TRP A 27 -15.33 1.76 -1.44
C TRP A 27 -14.72 2.05 -0.06
N CYS A 28 -13.48 1.61 0.20
CA CYS A 28 -12.94 1.63 1.56
C CYS A 28 -12.48 3.02 2.05
N ASP A 29 -12.69 3.35 3.32
CA ASP A 29 -12.10 4.56 3.93
C ASP A 29 -10.68 4.32 4.48
N ALA A 30 -10.27 3.05 4.62
CA ALA A 30 -8.99 2.66 5.16
C ALA A 30 -8.39 1.45 4.42
N LEU A 31 -7.07 1.40 4.33
CA LEU A 31 -6.33 0.32 3.68
C LEU A 31 -5.21 -0.19 4.57
N ILE A 32 -5.22 -1.48 4.90
CA ILE A 32 -4.23 -2.11 5.79
C ILE A 32 -3.44 -3.15 5.00
N PHE A 33 -2.12 -3.01 5.00
CA PHE A 33 -1.18 -3.98 4.44
C PHE A 33 -0.59 -4.86 5.53
N VAL A 34 -0.68 -6.17 5.37
CA VAL A 34 -0.06 -7.15 6.27
C VAL A 34 0.83 -8.07 5.45
N TYR A 35 2.15 -7.99 5.66
CA TYR A 35 3.10 -8.79 4.87
C TYR A 35 4.46 -8.96 5.56
N PRO A 36 5.19 -10.06 5.31
CA PRO A 36 6.60 -10.15 5.67
C PRO A 36 7.45 -9.28 4.72
N THR A 37 8.45 -8.58 5.25
CA THR A 37 9.38 -7.79 4.43
C THR A 37 10.42 -8.70 3.78
N TRP A 38 10.48 -8.68 2.45
CA TRP A 38 11.46 -9.42 1.64
C TRP A 38 12.29 -8.43 0.84
N TRP A 39 13.62 -8.55 0.91
CA TRP A 39 14.55 -7.58 0.29
C TRP A 39 14.19 -6.13 0.59
N TYR A 40 13.89 -5.85 1.86
CA TYR A 40 13.55 -4.52 2.39
C TYR A 40 12.25 -3.90 1.86
N ALA A 41 11.45 -4.65 1.09
CA ALA A 41 10.17 -4.21 0.56
C ALA A 41 9.08 -5.29 0.71
N MET A 42 7.91 -5.01 0.16
CA MET A 42 6.79 -5.95 0.11
C MET A 42 7.08 -7.16 -0.82
N PRO A 43 6.48 -8.33 -0.58
CA PRO A 43 6.61 -9.49 -1.45
C PRO A 43 6.13 -9.21 -2.89
N ALA A 44 6.69 -9.93 -3.86
CA ALA A 44 6.40 -9.74 -5.28
C ALA A 44 4.90 -9.85 -5.61
N ILE A 45 4.17 -10.75 -4.96
CA ILE A 45 2.72 -10.89 -5.14
C ILE A 45 1.95 -9.63 -4.74
N LEU A 46 2.34 -8.99 -3.62
CA LEU A 46 1.71 -7.75 -3.17
C LEU A 46 2.10 -6.59 -4.08
N LYS A 47 3.37 -6.51 -4.50
CA LYS A 47 3.81 -5.52 -5.48
C LYS A 47 3.06 -5.66 -6.80
N GLY A 48 2.87 -6.89 -7.30
CA GLY A 48 2.10 -7.17 -8.50
C GLY A 48 0.62 -6.83 -8.35
N TRP A 49 0.04 -7.04 -7.18
CA TRP A 49 -1.33 -6.58 -6.88
C TRP A 49 -1.44 -5.05 -6.96
N ILE A 50 -0.47 -4.31 -6.40
CA ILE A 50 -0.43 -2.84 -6.50
C ILE A 50 -0.29 -2.42 -7.96
N ASP A 51 0.64 -3.00 -8.71
CA ASP A 51 0.89 -2.64 -10.11
C ASP A 51 -0.33 -2.86 -11.01
N ARG A 52 -1.18 -3.82 -10.67
CA ARG A 52 -2.42 -4.13 -11.40
C ARG A 52 -3.62 -3.32 -10.95
N THR A 53 -3.68 -2.91 -9.69
CA THR A 53 -4.86 -2.20 -9.13
C THR A 53 -4.71 -0.68 -9.20
N PHE A 54 -3.49 -0.17 -9.05
CA PHE A 54 -3.17 1.25 -9.10
C PHE A 54 -2.88 1.69 -10.55
N LEU A 55 -3.90 1.61 -11.41
CA LEU A 55 -3.82 1.99 -12.82
C LEU A 55 -4.33 3.41 -13.07
N PRO A 56 -3.98 4.01 -14.23
CA PRO A 56 -4.61 5.23 -14.69
C PRO A 56 -6.14 5.11 -14.75
N HIS A 57 -6.84 6.17 -14.35
CA HIS A 57 -8.29 6.29 -14.24
C HIS A 57 -8.95 5.42 -13.15
N SER A 58 -8.23 4.49 -12.50
CA SER A 58 -8.71 3.82 -11.29
C SER A 58 -8.14 4.45 -10.02
N ALA A 59 -6.81 4.57 -9.93
CA ALA A 59 -6.13 5.11 -8.75
C ALA A 59 -5.67 6.56 -8.93
N PHE A 60 -5.30 6.93 -10.15
CA PHE A 60 -4.81 8.27 -10.47
C PHE A 60 -5.08 8.63 -11.92
N THR A 61 -4.94 9.90 -12.29
CA THR A 61 -4.86 10.34 -13.68
C THR A 61 -3.59 11.14 -13.94
N LEU A 62 -3.15 11.17 -15.20
CA LEU A 62 -2.03 12.02 -15.60
C LEU A 62 -2.47 13.50 -15.62
N PRO A 63 -1.60 14.44 -15.22
CA PRO A 63 -1.94 15.85 -15.24
C PRO A 63 -2.17 16.33 -16.68
N THR A 64 -3.24 17.09 -16.88
CA THR A 64 -3.55 17.82 -18.10
C THR A 64 -3.71 19.32 -17.78
N PRO A 65 -3.65 20.23 -18.77
CA PRO A 65 -3.85 21.66 -18.53
C PRO A 65 -5.18 22.02 -17.84
N THR A 66 -6.18 21.13 -17.92
CA THR A 66 -7.52 21.31 -17.33
C THR A 66 -7.72 20.48 -16.06
N SER A 67 -6.77 19.62 -15.69
CA SER A 67 -6.88 18.78 -14.50
C SER A 67 -6.62 19.57 -13.21
N PRO A 68 -7.14 19.13 -12.06
CA PRO A 68 -6.74 19.67 -10.77
C PRO A 68 -5.23 19.58 -10.54
N PRO A 69 -4.66 20.37 -9.61
CA PRO A 69 -3.25 20.29 -9.27
C PRO A 69 -2.83 18.86 -8.91
N PRO A 70 -1.69 18.38 -9.43
CA PRO A 70 -1.19 17.05 -9.12
C PRO A 70 -0.73 16.95 -7.67
N SER A 71 -0.67 15.72 -7.16
CA SER A 71 0.01 15.40 -5.92
C SER A 71 1.53 15.57 -6.03
N VAL A 72 2.24 15.43 -4.90
CA VAL A 72 3.71 15.53 -4.85
C VAL A 72 4.44 14.53 -5.76
N VAL A 73 3.78 13.46 -6.19
CA VAL A 73 4.33 12.47 -7.13
C VAL A 73 3.99 12.77 -8.59
N GLY A 74 3.41 13.93 -8.89
CA GLY A 74 3.07 14.36 -10.25
C GLY A 74 1.84 13.69 -10.84
N LEU A 75 0.99 13.07 -10.00
CA LEU A 75 -0.23 12.37 -10.42
C LEU A 75 -1.45 12.98 -9.75
N VAL A 76 -2.58 13.04 -10.45
CA VAL A 76 -3.85 13.53 -9.88
C VAL A 76 -4.54 12.36 -9.16
N PRO A 77 -4.77 12.43 -7.84
CA PRO A 77 -5.31 11.32 -7.05
C PRO A 77 -6.80 11.06 -7.32
N CYS A 78 -7.18 9.81 -7.48
CA CYS A 78 -8.59 9.37 -7.61
C CYS A 78 -9.12 8.69 -6.35
N LEU A 79 -8.26 8.11 -5.49
CA LEU A 79 -8.66 7.33 -4.30
C LEU A 79 -8.78 8.21 -3.04
N LYS A 80 -9.46 9.36 -3.17
CA LYS A 80 -9.64 10.33 -2.07
C LYS A 80 -10.54 9.84 -0.93
N ASN A 81 -11.20 8.70 -1.11
CA ASN A 81 -11.95 8.02 -0.06
C ASN A 81 -11.04 7.46 1.05
N ILE A 82 -9.80 7.07 0.72
CA ILE A 82 -8.88 6.45 1.68
C ILE A 82 -8.27 7.55 2.58
N LYS A 83 -8.60 7.51 3.86
CA LYS A 83 -8.16 8.46 4.89
C LYS A 83 -7.14 7.88 5.86
N LYS A 84 -7.01 6.56 5.92
CA LYS A 84 -6.06 5.89 6.82
C LYS A 84 -5.37 4.74 6.11
N VAL A 85 -4.05 4.67 6.25
CA VAL A 85 -3.23 3.56 5.75
C VAL A 85 -2.50 2.91 6.91
N GLY A 86 -2.66 1.60 7.06
CA GLY A 86 -1.98 0.81 8.07
C GLY A 86 -0.99 -0.14 7.41
N VAL A 87 0.15 -0.35 8.04
CA VAL A 87 1.10 -1.40 7.64
C VAL A 87 1.54 -2.18 8.86
N VAL A 88 1.36 -3.50 8.81
CA VAL A 88 1.89 -4.45 9.79
C VAL A 88 2.88 -5.35 9.05
N THR A 89 4.15 -5.24 9.39
CA THR A 89 5.19 -6.01 8.69
C THR A 89 6.22 -6.58 9.65
N THR A 90 6.81 -7.70 9.26
CA THR A 90 7.89 -8.36 9.98
C THR A 90 9.18 -8.28 9.17
N TYR A 91 10.28 -7.95 9.83
CA TYR A 91 11.62 -7.84 9.24
C TYR A 91 12.54 -8.88 9.88
N GLY A 92 13.30 -9.60 9.05
CA GLY A 92 14.42 -10.42 9.56
C GLY A 92 15.60 -9.57 10.03
N SER A 93 15.81 -8.41 9.40
CA SER A 93 16.89 -7.48 9.77
C SER A 93 16.54 -6.65 11.02
N SER A 94 17.58 -6.18 11.71
CA SER A 94 17.43 -5.22 12.80
C SER A 94 16.97 -3.85 12.30
N TYR A 95 16.37 -3.06 13.19
CA TYR A 95 15.91 -1.70 12.90
C TYR A 95 17.00 -0.84 12.25
N GLN A 96 18.24 -0.93 12.75
CA GLN A 96 19.37 -0.12 12.26
C GLN A 96 19.70 -0.42 10.80
N VAL A 97 19.72 -1.70 10.42
CA VAL A 97 19.96 -2.12 9.03
C VAL A 97 18.86 -1.58 8.11
N ILE A 98 17.59 -1.68 8.53
CA ILE A 98 16.46 -1.15 7.76
C ILE A 98 16.58 0.37 7.56
N ARG A 99 17.00 1.11 8.58
CA ARG A 99 17.23 2.55 8.46
C ARG A 99 18.42 2.88 7.56
N TYR A 100 19.50 2.11 7.63
CA TYR A 100 20.68 2.29 6.79
C TYR A 100 20.34 2.15 5.30
N VAL A 101 19.58 1.11 4.91
CA VAL A 101 19.13 0.92 3.53
C VAL A 101 18.01 1.90 3.11
N GLY A 102 17.61 2.80 4.01
CA GLY A 102 16.63 3.85 3.74
C GLY A 102 15.17 3.43 3.87
N ASP A 103 14.88 2.23 4.39
CA ASP A 103 13.51 1.72 4.61
C ASP A 103 12.62 1.81 3.35
N PRO A 104 13.01 1.13 2.24
CA PRO A 104 12.40 1.33 0.93
C PRO A 104 10.93 0.91 0.90
N GLY A 105 10.55 -0.19 1.56
CA GLY A 105 9.15 -0.61 1.71
C GLY A 105 8.28 0.50 2.32
N ARG A 106 8.74 1.15 3.39
CA ARG A 106 8.03 2.29 3.99
C ARG A 106 7.97 3.49 3.07
N ARG A 107 9.04 3.79 2.34
CA ARG A 107 9.04 4.91 1.38
C ARG A 107 8.06 4.69 0.25
N ILE A 108 7.96 3.48 -0.29
CA ILE A 108 7.00 3.15 -1.36
C ILE A 108 5.57 3.45 -0.91
N ILE A 109 5.17 2.99 0.28
CA ILE A 109 3.81 3.22 0.79
C ILE A 109 3.62 4.69 1.21
N ALA A 110 4.51 5.21 2.05
CA ALA A 110 4.35 6.53 2.68
C ALA A 110 4.50 7.71 1.72
N ARG A 111 5.37 7.57 0.70
CA ARG A 111 5.74 8.63 -0.24
C ARG A 111 5.32 8.34 -1.67
N GLY A 112 5.15 7.07 -2.05
CA GLY A 112 4.67 6.69 -3.38
C GLY A 112 3.14 6.59 -3.44
N LEU A 113 2.54 5.75 -2.61
CA LEU A 113 1.10 5.46 -2.65
C LEU A 113 0.25 6.48 -1.90
N ARG A 114 0.66 6.87 -0.68
CA ARG A 114 -0.14 7.78 0.16
C ARG A 114 -0.56 9.08 -0.54
N PRO A 115 0.27 9.72 -1.39
CA PRO A 115 -0.15 10.89 -2.15
C PRO A 115 -1.29 10.67 -3.16
N LEU A 116 -1.64 9.41 -3.46
CA LEU A 116 -2.76 9.04 -4.31
C LEU A 116 -4.10 8.97 -3.56
N PHE A 117 -4.07 9.12 -2.23
CA PHE A 117 -5.21 9.04 -1.33
C PHE A 117 -5.71 10.43 -0.92
N ASP A 118 -6.53 10.50 0.13
CA ASP A 118 -6.97 11.76 0.70
C ASP A 118 -5.77 12.62 1.17
N ALA A 119 -5.91 13.95 1.07
CA ALA A 119 -4.85 14.88 1.47
C ALA A 119 -4.53 14.79 2.98
N GLN A 120 -5.51 14.42 3.80
CA GLN A 120 -5.37 14.22 5.25
C GLN A 120 -5.04 12.77 5.61
N CYS A 121 -4.72 11.92 4.62
CA CYS A 121 -4.50 10.50 4.86
C CYS A 121 -3.35 10.25 5.85
N THR A 122 -3.67 9.57 6.95
CA THR A 122 -2.70 9.18 7.99
C THR A 122 -2.03 7.85 7.66
N LEU A 123 -0.84 7.63 8.23
CA LEU A 123 -0.08 6.38 8.07
C LEU A 123 0.32 5.82 9.43
N LEU A 124 -0.13 4.60 9.71
CA LEU A 124 0.35 3.76 10.81
C LEU A 124 1.34 2.73 10.27
N TRP A 125 2.50 2.59 10.90
CA TRP A 125 3.52 1.61 10.54
C TRP A 125 3.99 0.83 11.75
N LEU A 126 3.61 -0.45 11.81
CA LEU A 126 3.98 -1.39 12.86
C LEU A 126 4.95 -2.43 12.28
N GLY A 127 6.18 -2.41 12.77
CA GLY A 127 7.27 -3.22 12.26
C GLY A 127 7.90 -4.07 13.36
N MET A 128 7.86 -5.39 13.22
CA MET A 128 8.62 -6.28 14.10
C MET A 128 10.00 -6.52 13.51
N TYR A 129 11.05 -6.04 14.17
CA TYR A 129 12.44 -6.18 13.70
C TYR A 129 13.13 -7.39 14.31
N SER A 130 14.10 -7.95 13.59
CA SER A 130 14.83 -9.16 14.02
C SER A 130 13.88 -10.33 14.36
N CYS A 131 12.85 -10.52 13.53
CA CYS A 131 11.79 -11.51 13.76
C CYS A 131 12.34 -12.95 13.88
N ASP A 132 13.45 -13.24 13.17
CA ASP A 132 14.09 -14.55 13.15
C ASP A 132 14.68 -14.95 14.52
N THR A 133 15.12 -13.96 15.31
CA THR A 133 15.74 -14.17 16.63
C THR A 133 14.86 -13.68 17.78
N ALA A 134 13.64 -13.21 17.48
CA ALA A 134 12.73 -12.70 18.48
C ALA A 134 12.15 -13.81 19.36
N SER A 135 12.22 -13.62 20.68
CA SER A 135 11.61 -14.50 21.68
C SER A 135 10.08 -14.49 21.58
N GLN A 136 9.45 -15.52 22.14
CA GLN A 136 7.99 -15.63 22.22
C GLN A 136 7.36 -14.41 22.91
N ALA A 137 7.93 -13.96 24.04
CA ALA A 137 7.44 -12.77 24.75
C ALA A 137 7.45 -11.50 23.88
N LYS A 138 8.50 -11.29 23.06
CA LYS A 138 8.56 -10.15 22.13
C LYS A 138 7.53 -10.24 21.01
N ARG A 139 7.23 -11.46 20.52
CA ARG A 139 6.18 -11.68 19.52
C ARG A 139 4.82 -11.34 20.11
N GLU A 140 4.55 -11.75 21.35
CA GLU A 140 3.31 -11.46 22.06
C GLU A 140 3.14 -9.97 22.35
N GLU A 141 4.21 -9.28 22.76
CA GLU A 141 4.22 -7.83 22.94
C GLU A 141 3.88 -7.10 21.63
N PHE A 142 4.51 -7.49 20.52
CA PHE A 142 4.20 -6.92 19.21
C PHE A 142 2.75 -7.18 18.79
N LEU A 143 2.22 -8.39 19.02
CA LEU A 143 0.82 -8.70 18.75
C LEU A 143 -0.14 -7.89 19.62
N ALA A 144 0.21 -7.62 20.88
CA ALA A 144 -0.56 -6.77 21.77
C ALA A 144 -0.56 -5.31 21.29
N GLU A 145 0.59 -4.79 20.84
CA GLU A 145 0.71 -3.47 20.23
C GLU A 145 -0.16 -3.35 18.97
N VAL A 146 -0.07 -4.32 18.05
CA VAL A 146 -0.92 -4.38 16.85
C VAL A 146 -2.40 -4.37 17.24
N LYS A 147 -2.79 -5.19 18.22
CA LYS A 147 -4.18 -5.25 18.69
C LYS A 147 -4.66 -3.94 19.30
N ALA A 148 -3.81 -3.22 20.04
CA ALA A 148 -4.14 -1.93 20.63
C ALA A 148 -4.40 -0.89 19.53
N TYR A 149 -3.48 -0.73 18.59
CA TYR A 149 -3.64 0.23 17.49
C TYR A 149 -4.83 -0.10 16.58
N MET A 150 -5.06 -1.37 16.27
CA MET A 150 -6.16 -1.77 15.37
C MET A 150 -7.56 -1.59 15.98
N ARG A 151 -7.67 -1.44 17.32
CA ARG A 151 -8.95 -1.11 17.96
C ARG A 151 -9.36 0.36 17.78
N GLU A 152 -8.38 1.23 17.58
CA GLU A 152 -8.57 2.68 17.43
C GLU A 152 -8.44 3.14 15.97
N PHE A 153 -8.14 2.20 15.07
CA PHE A 153 -7.82 2.47 13.68
C PHE A 153 -9.05 2.77 12.82
#